data_AF-A0A955A812-F1
#
_entry.id   AF-A0A955A812-F1
#
_cell.length_a   1.000
_cell.length_b   1.000
_cell.length_c   1.000
_cell.angle_alpha   90.00
_cell.angle_beta   90.00
_cell.angle_gamma   90.00
#
_symmetry.space_group_name_H-M   'P 1'
#
loop_
_entity.id
_entity.type
_entity.pdbx_description
1 polymer ?
#
loop_
_entity_poly.entity_id
_entity_poly.type
_entity_poly.pdbx_seq_one_letter_code
_entity_poly.pdbx_strand_id
1 'polypeptide(L)'
;MVFLLLGLLTLVCGAGLKELRVDDRLRDLFRSQNDDYRQLEMLQARFGADDNDLLLLIESPSHLIDERGIAGLRATVDRLEQLPEIARVRSILDARGDRKVGRYILPLIPAGDADEQRLERARAEAAAHPLVQGQVLSADGRTSVMIATLSGDISSMAVLQPRLQRVRAAIDEVAREHQLQIGVTGVPALRSDMTEHIQRSQPTFAIATLVLSSLAALAFYRSWSALLISGIGPVLGLICTMGLLGWLGIPITPITSIVPPLVFVVGMTDSVHLLFHIQDELRRGRSHQEAAMNTFSEMWVPCGLTSLTTSMGFATLMLTPLEAVRTFGIACAIGTAMNFVTVMLSAPLLATTPLGRRLGLREPGSRFAAWLARLVDGRHRVLAVAGAVATAALLPCWLSLRADNRAGEFLPQNSDAARVLAATEQQLGGALQAQVMVQWSDDATAKEVVDTLRAVESEVAQLSFTSKPVSLATLLETLPTEHGTLEEQLETFDEIPEEATAGLVHFDSGSAIVRASMRDVGAAAALPELDRLEARLGELQRLHPGWVFTVTGTTAVSYRTGNHMIAELTSSLLLAAGLIFVSLAVIFRSLRLALAALIPNLLPFG
;
A
#
# COMPACT_ATOMS: atom_id res chain seq x y z
N MET A 1 17.40 37.81 -23.66
CA MET A 1 17.98 36.47 -23.88
C MET A 1 17.58 35.48 -22.79
N VAL A 2 17.87 35.72 -21.51
CA VAL A 2 17.59 34.75 -20.43
C VAL A 2 16.09 34.42 -20.26
N PHE A 3 15.18 35.40 -20.39
CA PHE A 3 13.72 35.13 -20.42
C PHE A 3 13.29 34.17 -21.53
N LEU A 4 13.91 34.26 -22.71
CA LEU A 4 13.62 33.38 -23.84
C LEU A 4 14.15 31.97 -23.59
N LEU A 5 15.34 31.85 -22.98
CA LEU A 5 15.91 30.55 -22.61
C LEU A 5 15.08 29.85 -21.54
N LEU A 6 14.65 30.58 -20.51
CA LEU A 6 13.76 30.03 -19.47
C LEU A 6 12.41 29.62 -20.07
N GLY A 7 11.81 30.47 -20.90
CA GLY A 7 10.56 30.15 -21.60
C GLY A 7 10.69 28.94 -22.52
N LEU A 8 11.80 28.83 -23.26
CA LEU A 8 12.08 27.67 -24.12
C LEU A 8 12.27 26.39 -23.30
N LEU A 9 13.03 26.45 -22.20
CA LEU A 9 13.21 25.32 -21.28
C LEU A 9 11.86 24.85 -20.75
N THR A 10 11.03 25.76 -20.23
CA THR A 10 9.69 25.43 -19.73
C THR A 10 8.80 24.86 -20.85
N LEU A 11 8.91 25.35 -22.08
CA LEU A 11 8.10 24.85 -23.19
C LEU A 11 8.52 23.43 -23.62
N VAL A 12 9.84 23.18 -23.74
CA VAL A 12 10.40 21.87 -24.12
C VAL A 12 10.08 20.82 -23.06
N CYS A 13 10.35 21.13 -21.79
CA CYS A 13 9.95 20.23 -20.72
C CYS A 13 8.42 20.13 -20.67
N GLY A 14 7.71 21.24 -20.80
CA GLY A 14 6.25 21.33 -20.79
C GLY A 14 5.55 20.42 -21.80
N ALA A 15 6.15 20.22 -22.99
CA ALA A 15 5.65 19.30 -23.99
C ALA A 15 5.59 17.84 -23.50
N GLY A 16 6.53 17.45 -22.63
CA GLY A 16 6.60 16.11 -22.03
C GLY A 16 5.48 15.83 -21.04
N LEU A 17 4.72 16.85 -20.58
CA LEU A 17 3.54 16.59 -19.73
C LEU A 17 2.48 15.75 -20.44
N LYS A 18 2.45 15.77 -21.78
CA LYS A 18 1.51 14.94 -22.57
C LYS A 18 1.88 13.45 -22.56
N GLU A 19 3.14 13.13 -22.29
CA GLU A 19 3.68 11.77 -22.25
C GLU A 19 3.65 11.17 -20.84
N LEU A 20 3.18 11.93 -19.83
CA LEU A 20 3.01 11.42 -18.48
C LEU A 20 1.99 10.27 -18.47
N ARG A 21 2.46 9.09 -18.05
CA ARG A 21 1.62 7.93 -17.81
C ARG A 21 1.34 7.81 -16.32
N VAL A 22 0.11 7.46 -15.97
CA VAL A 22 -0.24 7.09 -14.60
C VAL A 22 -0.16 5.57 -14.54
N ASP A 23 0.67 5.05 -13.63
CA ASP A 23 0.73 3.63 -13.37
C ASP A 23 0.00 3.34 -12.06
N ASP A 24 -1.09 2.61 -12.19
CA ASP A 24 -2.05 2.28 -11.17
C ASP A 24 -1.92 0.83 -10.68
N ARG A 25 -0.88 0.12 -11.14
CA ARG A 25 -0.62 -1.28 -10.77
C ARG A 25 -0.02 -1.38 -9.38
N LEU A 26 -0.89 -1.48 -8.37
CA LEU A 26 -0.51 -1.71 -6.98
C LEU A 26 0.31 -3.00 -6.77
N ARG A 27 0.24 -3.97 -7.70
CA ARG A 27 1.07 -5.18 -7.68
C ARG A 27 2.57 -4.89 -7.82
N ASP A 28 2.93 -3.83 -8.55
CA ASP A 28 4.32 -3.43 -8.73
C ASP A 28 4.90 -2.72 -7.49
N LEU A 29 4.04 -2.29 -6.53
CA LEU A 29 4.52 -1.76 -5.24
C LEU A 29 5.21 -2.82 -4.40
N PHE A 30 4.83 -4.09 -4.52
CA PHE A 30 5.39 -5.20 -3.74
C PHE A 30 6.26 -6.13 -4.57
N ARG A 31 6.45 -5.82 -5.85
CA ARG A 31 7.31 -6.59 -6.74
C ARG A 31 8.76 -6.40 -6.26
N SER A 32 9.34 -7.49 -5.79
CA SER A 32 10.74 -7.55 -5.38
C SER A 32 11.44 -8.69 -6.12
N GLN A 33 12.78 -8.63 -6.21
CA GLN A 33 13.56 -9.72 -6.81
C GLN A 33 13.78 -10.89 -5.84
N ASN A 34 13.09 -10.90 -4.70
CA ASN A 34 13.28 -11.86 -3.63
C ASN A 34 12.57 -13.19 -3.94
N ASP A 35 13.08 -14.27 -3.35
CA ASP A 35 12.54 -15.61 -3.58
C ASP A 35 11.09 -15.75 -3.09
N ASP A 36 10.69 -15.03 -2.03
CA ASP A 36 9.31 -14.97 -1.54
C ASP A 36 8.31 -14.55 -2.64
N TYR A 37 8.65 -13.55 -3.46
CA TYR A 37 7.77 -13.06 -4.52
C TYR A 37 7.69 -14.05 -5.70
N ARG A 38 8.79 -14.74 -6.02
CA ARG A 38 8.80 -15.80 -7.04
C ARG A 38 7.93 -16.98 -6.64
N GLN A 39 7.94 -17.34 -5.36
CA GLN A 39 7.06 -18.40 -4.82
C GLN A 39 5.58 -18.00 -4.90
N LEU A 40 5.26 -16.72 -4.68
CA LEU A 40 3.91 -16.20 -4.90
C LEU A 40 3.49 -16.28 -6.38
N GLU A 41 4.36 -15.88 -7.32
CA GLU A 41 4.08 -16.01 -8.77
C GLU A 41 3.84 -17.47 -9.17
N MET A 42 4.62 -18.42 -8.63
CA MET A 42 4.43 -19.85 -8.88
C MET A 42 3.08 -20.36 -8.33
N LEU A 43 2.72 -19.94 -7.11
CA LEU A 43 1.43 -20.31 -6.51
C LEU A 43 0.28 -19.79 -7.36
N GLN A 44 0.31 -18.50 -7.73
CA GLN A 44 -0.74 -17.87 -8.54
C GLN A 44 -0.86 -18.50 -9.93
N ALA A 45 0.26 -18.93 -10.53
CA ALA A 45 0.26 -19.62 -11.82
C ALA A 45 -0.40 -21.01 -11.76
N ARG A 46 -0.32 -21.71 -10.62
CA ARG A 46 -0.84 -23.08 -10.45
C ARG A 46 -2.27 -23.12 -9.91
N PHE A 47 -2.61 -22.27 -8.96
CA PHE A 47 -3.89 -22.31 -8.25
C PHE A 47 -4.85 -21.17 -8.63
N GLY A 48 -4.41 -20.28 -9.52
CA GLY A 48 -5.11 -19.04 -9.85
C GLY A 48 -4.68 -17.90 -8.91
N ALA A 49 -4.84 -16.66 -9.38
CA ALA A 49 -4.55 -15.49 -8.58
C ALA A 49 -5.81 -15.04 -7.82
N ASP A 50 -5.74 -15.00 -6.49
CA ASP A 50 -6.76 -14.39 -5.61
C ASP A 50 -6.91 -12.86 -5.87
N ASP A 51 -6.04 -12.27 -6.71
CA ASP A 51 -6.04 -10.86 -7.08
C ASP A 51 -7.35 -10.39 -7.72
N ASN A 52 -8.13 -11.31 -8.32
CA ASN A 52 -9.39 -11.00 -9.00
C ASN A 52 -10.63 -11.27 -8.14
N ASP A 53 -10.46 -11.78 -6.93
CA ASP A 53 -11.57 -12.19 -6.07
C ASP A 53 -12.12 -11.01 -5.28
N LEU A 54 -13.43 -10.83 -5.38
CA LEU A 54 -14.22 -9.96 -4.53
C LEU A 54 -14.78 -10.79 -3.38
N LEU A 55 -14.59 -10.33 -2.16
CA LEU A 55 -15.30 -10.84 -0.99
C LEU A 55 -16.54 -9.98 -0.78
N LEU A 56 -17.71 -10.60 -0.83
CA LEU A 56 -18.98 -9.99 -0.49
C LEU A 56 -19.39 -10.48 0.89
N LEU A 57 -19.62 -9.56 1.81
CA LEU A 57 -20.18 -9.86 3.12
C LEU A 57 -21.66 -9.53 3.11
N ILE A 58 -22.48 -10.53 3.35
CA ILE A 58 -23.94 -10.45 3.33
C ILE A 58 -24.41 -10.58 4.77
N GLU A 59 -25.01 -9.53 5.30
CA GLU A 59 -25.59 -9.48 6.64
C GLU A 59 -27.10 -9.37 6.54
N SER A 60 -27.80 -10.20 7.31
CA SER A 60 -29.26 -10.20 7.42
C SER A 60 -29.70 -9.88 8.85
N PRO A 61 -30.81 -9.14 9.04
CA PRO A 61 -31.40 -8.94 10.36
C PRO A 61 -31.91 -10.25 11.00
N SER A 62 -32.24 -11.26 10.17
CA SER A 62 -32.62 -12.61 10.59
C SER A 62 -31.60 -13.64 10.11
N HIS A 63 -31.85 -14.93 10.36
CA HIS A 63 -30.93 -15.98 9.95
C HIS A 63 -30.88 -16.08 8.41
N LEU A 64 -29.70 -16.28 7.81
CA LEU A 64 -29.55 -16.30 6.35
C LEU A 64 -30.14 -17.55 5.71
N ILE A 65 -30.24 -18.64 6.46
CA ILE A 65 -30.99 -19.86 6.11
C ILE A 65 -32.48 -19.73 6.50
N ASP A 66 -33.06 -18.55 6.28
CA ASP A 66 -34.51 -18.29 6.28
C ASP A 66 -35.00 -18.13 4.85
N GLU A 67 -36.30 -18.27 4.59
CA GLU A 67 -36.89 -18.10 3.25
C GLU A 67 -36.44 -16.79 2.57
N ARG A 68 -36.46 -15.67 3.32
CA ARG A 68 -36.00 -14.36 2.82
C ARG A 68 -34.49 -14.30 2.59
N GLY A 69 -33.70 -14.86 3.51
CA GLY A 69 -32.25 -14.86 3.42
C GLY A 69 -31.75 -15.70 2.25
N ILE A 70 -32.34 -16.89 2.06
CA ILE A 70 -32.05 -17.77 0.92
C ILE A 70 -32.46 -17.10 -0.40
N ALA A 71 -33.64 -16.46 -0.44
CA ALA A 71 -34.07 -15.72 -1.62
C ALA A 71 -33.08 -14.60 -1.98
N GLY A 72 -32.63 -13.83 -1.00
CA GLY A 72 -31.64 -12.78 -1.22
C GLY A 72 -30.25 -13.30 -1.60
N LEU A 73 -29.80 -14.42 -1.02
CA LEU A 73 -28.55 -15.09 -1.43
C LEU A 73 -28.62 -15.56 -2.88
N ARG A 74 -29.73 -16.19 -3.30
CA ARG A 74 -29.95 -16.63 -4.69
C ARG A 74 -30.01 -15.46 -5.65
N ALA A 75 -30.80 -14.43 -5.32
CA ALA A 75 -30.89 -13.21 -6.12
C ALA A 75 -29.52 -12.55 -6.29
N THR A 76 -28.68 -12.56 -5.25
CA THR A 76 -27.31 -12.04 -5.33
C THR A 76 -26.45 -12.86 -6.31
N VAL A 77 -26.47 -14.18 -6.21
CA VAL A 77 -25.74 -15.07 -7.15
C VAL A 77 -26.22 -14.85 -8.58
N ASP A 78 -27.54 -14.96 -8.81
CA ASP A 78 -28.14 -14.82 -10.14
C ASP A 78 -27.81 -13.47 -10.78
N ARG A 79 -27.86 -12.39 -9.98
CA ARG A 79 -27.57 -11.04 -10.47
C ARG A 79 -26.10 -10.86 -10.82
N LEU A 80 -25.19 -11.43 -10.02
CA LEU A 80 -23.76 -11.36 -10.26
C LEU A 80 -23.34 -12.22 -11.46
N GLU A 81 -23.87 -13.43 -11.61
CA GLU A 81 -23.54 -14.31 -12.75
C GLU A 81 -24.05 -13.77 -14.09
N GLN A 82 -25.10 -12.93 -14.09
CA GLN A 82 -25.55 -12.22 -15.29
C GLN A 82 -24.60 -11.10 -15.74
N LEU A 83 -23.66 -10.68 -14.90
CA LEU A 83 -22.69 -9.65 -15.25
C LEU A 83 -21.54 -10.26 -16.06
N PRO A 84 -21.23 -9.73 -17.27
CA PRO A 84 -20.12 -10.26 -18.09
C PRO A 84 -18.75 -10.11 -17.41
N GLU A 85 -18.65 -9.24 -16.40
CA GLU A 85 -17.45 -9.03 -15.59
C GLU A 85 -17.17 -10.15 -14.60
N ILE A 86 -18.14 -11.01 -14.29
CA ILE A 86 -18.02 -12.06 -13.28
C ILE A 86 -17.77 -13.39 -13.99
N ALA A 87 -16.66 -14.04 -13.65
CA ALA A 87 -16.32 -15.36 -14.19
C ALA A 87 -17.03 -16.48 -13.41
N ARG A 88 -17.11 -16.34 -12.09
CA ARG A 88 -17.69 -17.33 -11.19
C ARG A 88 -18.11 -16.67 -9.88
N VAL A 89 -19.17 -17.17 -9.27
CA VAL A 89 -19.57 -16.87 -7.89
C VAL A 89 -19.48 -18.14 -7.07
N ARG A 90 -18.97 -18.03 -5.83
CA ARG A 90 -18.93 -19.11 -4.84
C ARG A 90 -19.69 -18.66 -3.60
N SER A 91 -20.66 -19.46 -3.20
CA SER A 91 -21.58 -19.13 -2.10
C SER A 91 -21.81 -20.34 -1.21
N ILE A 92 -22.41 -20.13 -0.03
CA ILE A 92 -22.98 -21.21 0.79
C ILE A 92 -24.00 -22.05 0.02
N LEU A 93 -24.61 -21.51 -1.03
CA LEU A 93 -25.52 -22.23 -1.92
C LEU A 93 -24.83 -23.40 -2.67
N ASP A 94 -23.50 -23.31 -2.86
CA ASP A 94 -22.70 -24.37 -3.47
C ASP A 94 -22.34 -25.47 -2.48
N ALA A 95 -22.47 -25.21 -1.17
CA ALA A 95 -22.17 -26.19 -0.14
C ALA A 95 -23.03 -27.43 -0.33
N ARG A 96 -22.38 -28.59 -0.22
CA ARG A 96 -23.03 -29.90 -0.33
C ARG A 96 -23.23 -30.44 1.08
N GLY A 97 -24.40 -31.01 1.31
CA GLY A 97 -24.74 -31.64 2.57
C GLY A 97 -24.27 -33.09 2.63
N ASP A 98 -24.62 -33.77 3.71
CA ASP A 98 -24.24 -35.16 3.97
C ASP A 98 -25.15 -36.16 3.24
N ARG A 99 -26.16 -35.68 2.49
CA ARG A 99 -27.21 -36.52 1.90
C ARG A 99 -26.91 -36.86 0.45
N LYS A 100 -26.96 -38.15 0.13
CA LYS A 100 -26.95 -38.67 -1.24
C LYS A 100 -28.33 -39.12 -1.71
N VAL A 101 -28.63 -38.85 -2.97
CA VAL A 101 -29.74 -39.47 -3.71
C VAL A 101 -29.13 -40.09 -4.97
N GLY A 102 -28.96 -41.42 -4.96
CA GLY A 102 -28.17 -42.11 -5.98
C GLY A 102 -26.71 -41.64 -5.95
N ARG A 103 -26.17 -41.21 -7.09
CA ARG A 103 -24.79 -40.68 -7.20
C ARG A 103 -24.67 -39.18 -6.86
N TYR A 104 -25.78 -38.47 -6.63
CA TYR A 104 -25.77 -37.03 -6.44
C TYR A 104 -25.79 -36.67 -4.95
N ILE A 105 -24.88 -35.78 -4.54
CA ILE A 105 -24.90 -35.17 -3.21
C ILE A 105 -25.84 -33.96 -3.26
N LEU A 106 -26.81 -33.91 -2.35
CA LEU A 106 -27.78 -32.83 -2.29
C LEU A 106 -27.12 -31.53 -1.79
N PRO A 107 -27.60 -30.36 -2.24
CA PRO A 107 -27.16 -29.09 -1.70
C PRO A 107 -27.56 -28.98 -0.22
N LEU A 108 -26.70 -28.35 0.58
CA LEU A 108 -26.96 -28.10 2.00
C LEU A 108 -28.19 -27.19 2.16
N ILE A 109 -28.30 -26.18 1.30
CA ILE A 109 -29.47 -25.29 1.26
C ILE A 109 -30.52 -25.89 0.32
N PRO A 110 -31.74 -26.18 0.81
CA PRO A 110 -32.78 -26.82 0.02
C PRO A 110 -33.25 -25.95 -1.15
N ALA A 111 -33.39 -26.53 -2.35
CA ALA A 111 -33.91 -25.86 -3.54
C ALA A 111 -35.43 -25.59 -3.42
N GLY A 112 -35.88 -24.41 -3.89
CA GLY A 112 -37.29 -24.00 -3.88
C GLY A 112 -37.81 -23.56 -2.50
N ASP A 113 -39.13 -23.50 -2.37
CA ASP A 113 -39.82 -23.21 -1.10
C ASP A 113 -39.68 -24.40 -0.16
N ALA A 114 -39.07 -24.17 0.99
CA ALA A 114 -38.75 -25.22 1.96
C ALA A 114 -39.62 -25.06 3.21
N ASP A 115 -40.24 -26.16 3.66
CA ASP A 115 -40.95 -26.21 4.93
C ASP A 115 -39.99 -25.88 6.10
N GLU A 116 -40.50 -25.31 7.19
CA GLU A 116 -39.71 -24.93 8.38
C GLU A 116 -38.84 -26.09 8.90
N GLN A 117 -39.34 -27.34 8.80
CA GLN A 117 -38.58 -28.51 9.22
C GLN A 117 -37.34 -28.79 8.35
N ARG A 118 -37.37 -28.42 7.06
CA ARG A 118 -36.20 -28.54 6.16
C ARG A 118 -35.21 -27.42 6.42
N LEU A 119 -35.70 -26.20 6.71
CA LEU A 119 -34.85 -25.06 7.07
C LEU A 119 -34.11 -25.33 8.38
N GLU A 120 -34.81 -25.80 9.43
CA GLU A 120 -34.17 -26.15 10.70
C GLU A 120 -33.08 -27.21 10.56
N ARG A 121 -33.30 -28.22 9.70
CA ARG A 121 -32.27 -29.21 9.40
C ARG A 121 -31.07 -28.60 8.69
N ALA A 122 -31.31 -27.74 7.69
CA ALA A 122 -30.23 -27.05 6.99
C ALA A 122 -29.42 -26.14 7.93
N ARG A 123 -30.07 -25.50 8.94
CA ARG A 123 -29.39 -24.74 10.01
C ARG A 123 -28.49 -25.65 10.85
N ALA A 124 -29.01 -26.80 11.29
CA ALA A 124 -28.23 -27.76 12.08
C ALA A 124 -27.05 -28.36 11.29
N GLU A 125 -27.26 -28.65 10.01
CA GLU A 125 -26.23 -29.18 9.11
C GLU A 125 -25.15 -28.12 8.80
N ALA A 126 -25.55 -26.88 8.51
CA ALA A 126 -24.61 -25.76 8.35
C ALA A 126 -23.76 -25.52 9.60
N ALA A 127 -24.35 -25.66 10.79
CA ALA A 127 -23.66 -25.49 12.06
C ALA A 127 -22.68 -26.64 12.38
N ALA A 128 -22.86 -27.83 11.79
CA ALA A 128 -21.96 -28.96 11.97
C ALA A 128 -20.88 -29.04 10.87
N HIS A 129 -21.12 -28.43 9.71
CA HIS A 129 -20.29 -28.62 8.52
C HIS A 129 -18.93 -27.89 8.61
N PRO A 130 -17.79 -28.60 8.51
CA PRO A 130 -16.44 -28.05 8.72
C PRO A 130 -16.05 -26.89 7.78
N LEU A 131 -16.54 -26.90 6.52
CA LEU A 131 -16.26 -25.84 5.53
C LEU A 131 -17.28 -24.69 5.53
N VAL A 132 -18.32 -24.74 6.38
CA VAL A 132 -19.38 -23.73 6.39
C VAL A 132 -19.31 -22.90 7.65
N GLN A 133 -19.43 -23.52 8.83
CA GLN A 133 -19.45 -22.79 10.08
C GLN A 133 -18.10 -22.12 10.36
N GLY A 134 -18.11 -20.80 10.55
CA GLY A 134 -16.93 -20.00 10.86
C GLY A 134 -16.01 -19.72 9.66
N GLN A 135 -16.38 -20.16 8.45
CA GLN A 135 -15.66 -19.83 7.21
C GLN A 135 -16.54 -19.11 6.20
N VAL A 136 -17.73 -19.63 5.94
CA VAL A 136 -18.68 -19.09 4.97
C VAL A 136 -19.92 -18.53 5.67
N LEU A 137 -20.29 -19.07 6.84
CA LEU A 137 -21.41 -18.64 7.66
C LEU A 137 -20.96 -18.38 9.10
N SER A 138 -21.39 -17.26 9.68
CA SER A 138 -21.12 -16.92 11.08
C SER A 138 -21.81 -17.90 12.03
N ALA A 139 -21.30 -18.01 13.26
CA ALA A 139 -21.87 -18.91 14.27
C ALA A 139 -23.33 -18.57 14.65
N ASP A 140 -23.75 -17.31 14.49
CA ASP A 140 -25.13 -16.85 14.69
C ASP A 140 -26.01 -16.96 13.42
N GLY A 141 -25.41 -17.37 12.29
CA GLY A 141 -26.08 -17.58 11.01
C GLY A 141 -26.61 -16.32 10.32
N ARG A 142 -26.22 -15.12 10.81
CA ARG A 142 -26.69 -13.83 10.27
C ARG A 142 -25.78 -13.24 9.20
N THR A 143 -24.55 -13.72 9.12
CA THR A 143 -23.52 -13.18 8.25
C THR A 143 -22.92 -14.28 7.40
N SER A 144 -22.82 -14.05 6.10
CA SER A 144 -22.19 -14.99 5.17
C SER A 144 -21.23 -14.28 4.23
N VAL A 145 -20.15 -14.95 3.88
CA VAL A 145 -19.21 -14.49 2.85
C VAL A 145 -19.49 -15.23 1.54
N MET A 146 -19.54 -14.46 0.46
CA MET A 146 -19.62 -14.92 -0.91
C MET A 146 -18.39 -14.42 -1.66
N ILE A 147 -17.81 -15.26 -2.52
CA ILE A 147 -16.64 -14.89 -3.32
C ILE A 147 -17.09 -14.75 -4.77
N ALA A 148 -16.83 -13.61 -5.39
CA ALA A 148 -17.11 -13.37 -6.80
C ALA A 148 -15.81 -13.05 -7.55
N THR A 149 -15.43 -13.89 -8.51
CA THR A 149 -14.17 -13.76 -9.26
C THR A 149 -14.40 -12.92 -10.51
N LEU A 150 -13.62 -11.85 -10.68
CA LEU A 150 -13.66 -10.99 -11.87
C LEU A 150 -13.00 -11.65 -13.09
N SER A 151 -13.61 -11.48 -14.26
CA SER A 151 -13.14 -12.00 -15.54
C SER A 151 -12.11 -11.08 -16.22
N GLY A 152 -11.07 -11.67 -16.82
CA GLY A 152 -10.09 -10.94 -17.63
C GLY A 152 -9.05 -10.12 -16.85
N ASP A 153 -8.29 -9.29 -17.58
CA ASP A 153 -7.24 -8.44 -16.99
C ASP A 153 -7.85 -7.20 -16.32
N ILE A 154 -7.70 -7.12 -14.99
CA ILE A 154 -8.14 -6.00 -14.15
C ILE A 154 -6.97 -5.10 -13.70
N SER A 155 -5.81 -5.18 -14.37
CA SER A 155 -4.61 -4.45 -13.97
C SER A 155 -4.77 -2.93 -14.06
N SER A 156 -5.62 -2.43 -14.95
CA SER A 156 -5.88 -0.99 -15.11
C SER A 156 -7.15 -0.54 -14.39
N MET A 157 -7.06 0.55 -13.64
CA MET A 157 -8.20 1.18 -12.97
C MET A 157 -9.21 1.75 -13.94
N ALA A 158 -8.79 2.13 -15.16
CA ALA A 158 -9.72 2.56 -16.21
C ALA A 158 -10.71 1.45 -16.59
N VAL A 159 -10.33 0.19 -16.40
CA VAL A 159 -11.19 -0.98 -16.61
C VAL A 159 -11.85 -1.41 -15.29
N LEU A 160 -11.09 -1.45 -14.19
CA LEU A 160 -11.58 -1.97 -12.91
C LEU A 160 -12.69 -1.09 -12.30
N GLN A 161 -12.53 0.24 -12.27
CA GLN A 161 -13.50 1.13 -11.63
C GLN A 161 -14.91 1.00 -12.22
N PRO A 162 -15.13 1.11 -13.55
CA PRO A 162 -16.46 0.96 -14.12
C PRO A 162 -17.09 -0.41 -13.86
N ARG A 163 -16.28 -1.47 -13.84
CA ARG A 163 -16.74 -2.84 -13.56
C ARG A 163 -17.20 -2.97 -12.11
N LEU A 164 -16.41 -2.49 -11.16
CA LEU A 164 -16.79 -2.49 -9.74
C LEU A 164 -18.01 -1.62 -9.47
N GLN A 165 -18.17 -0.49 -10.16
CA GLN A 165 -19.37 0.33 -10.03
C GLN A 165 -20.63 -0.42 -10.49
N ARG A 166 -20.55 -1.20 -11.58
CA ARG A 166 -21.66 -2.06 -12.02
C ARG A 166 -21.96 -3.18 -11.02
N VAL A 167 -20.93 -3.82 -10.48
CA VAL A 167 -21.07 -4.86 -9.44
C VAL A 167 -21.71 -4.28 -8.18
N ARG A 168 -21.22 -3.15 -7.67
CA ARG A 168 -21.80 -2.45 -6.50
C ARG A 168 -23.25 -2.06 -6.74
N ALA A 169 -23.57 -1.48 -7.91
CA ALA A 169 -24.95 -1.10 -8.24
C ALA A 169 -25.90 -2.30 -8.31
N ALA A 170 -25.44 -3.43 -8.86
CA ALA A 170 -26.22 -4.66 -8.94
C ALA A 170 -26.49 -5.26 -7.55
N ILE A 171 -25.49 -5.22 -6.66
CA ILE A 171 -25.61 -5.69 -5.28
C ILE A 171 -26.52 -4.76 -4.46
N ASP A 172 -26.41 -3.44 -4.62
CA ASP A 172 -27.24 -2.44 -3.92
C ASP A 172 -28.72 -2.52 -4.30
N GLU A 173 -29.03 -3.01 -5.50
CA GLU A 173 -30.38 -3.32 -5.95
C GLU A 173 -30.96 -4.48 -5.14
N VAL A 174 -30.24 -5.62 -5.09
CA VAL A 174 -30.66 -6.82 -4.35
C VAL A 174 -30.71 -6.57 -2.84
N ALA A 175 -29.74 -5.83 -2.30
CA ALA A 175 -29.67 -5.47 -0.88
C ALA A 175 -30.93 -4.72 -0.42
N ARG A 176 -31.42 -3.76 -1.23
CA ARG A 176 -32.64 -3.01 -0.92
C ARG A 176 -33.92 -3.84 -1.07
N GLU A 177 -34.00 -4.69 -2.08
CA GLU A 177 -35.16 -5.55 -2.32
C GLU A 177 -35.36 -6.57 -1.19
N HIS A 178 -34.28 -7.20 -0.74
CA HIS A 178 -34.32 -8.28 0.25
C HIS A 178 -34.00 -7.83 1.69
N GLN A 179 -33.83 -6.52 1.92
CA GLN A 179 -33.45 -5.94 3.22
C GLN A 179 -32.15 -6.54 3.81
N LEU A 180 -31.20 -6.82 2.93
CA LEU A 180 -29.86 -7.28 3.28
C LEU A 180 -28.90 -6.09 3.33
N GLN A 181 -27.86 -6.20 4.14
CA GLN A 181 -26.70 -5.32 4.04
C GLN A 181 -25.60 -6.11 3.32
N ILE A 182 -25.19 -5.63 2.16
CA ILE A 182 -24.13 -6.29 1.39
C ILE A 182 -22.97 -5.31 1.25
N GLY A 183 -21.80 -5.71 1.74
CA GLY A 183 -20.56 -4.97 1.56
C GLY A 183 -19.61 -5.72 0.63
N VAL A 184 -18.76 -4.98 -0.07
CA VAL A 184 -17.77 -5.54 -1.00
C VAL A 184 -16.36 -5.18 -0.54
N THR A 185 -15.50 -6.18 -0.47
CA THR A 185 -14.06 -6.09 -0.23
C THR A 185 -13.31 -7.04 -1.17
N GLY A 186 -12.04 -7.31 -0.88
CA GLY A 186 -11.14 -8.12 -1.70
C GLY A 186 -10.11 -7.24 -2.39
N VAL A 187 -9.11 -7.87 -3.00
CA VAL A 187 -7.98 -7.16 -3.61
C VAL A 187 -8.45 -6.11 -4.65
N PRO A 188 -9.38 -6.41 -5.58
CA PRO A 188 -9.82 -5.42 -6.56
C PRO A 188 -10.56 -4.24 -5.93
N ALA A 189 -11.46 -4.50 -4.97
CA ALA A 189 -12.23 -3.45 -4.30
C ALA A 189 -11.32 -2.54 -3.47
N LEU A 190 -10.38 -3.12 -2.73
CA LEU A 190 -9.36 -2.39 -1.96
C LEU A 190 -8.52 -1.49 -2.87
N ARG A 191 -8.04 -2.02 -4.01
CA ARG A 191 -7.26 -1.26 -4.99
C ARG A 191 -8.05 -0.07 -5.55
N SER A 192 -9.32 -0.28 -5.88
CA SER A 192 -10.20 0.77 -6.39
C SER A 192 -10.46 1.87 -5.36
N ASP A 193 -10.84 1.50 -4.14
CA ASP A 193 -11.15 2.47 -3.08
C ASP A 193 -9.90 3.28 -2.71
N MET A 194 -8.73 2.63 -2.56
CA MET A 194 -7.48 3.34 -2.26
C MET A 194 -7.10 4.31 -3.39
N THR A 195 -7.23 3.89 -4.65
CA THR A 195 -6.91 4.75 -5.80
C THR A 195 -7.89 5.92 -5.91
N GLU A 196 -9.19 5.69 -5.73
CA GLU A 196 -10.20 6.75 -5.73
C GLU A 196 -9.91 7.77 -4.62
N HIS A 197 -9.57 7.30 -3.42
CA HIS A 197 -9.20 8.17 -2.31
C HIS A 197 -7.94 8.99 -2.60
N ILE A 198 -6.91 8.40 -3.20
CA ILE A 198 -5.70 9.12 -3.61
C ILE A 198 -6.05 10.18 -4.67
N GLN A 199 -6.76 9.81 -5.73
CA GLN A 199 -7.13 10.73 -6.82
C GLN A 199 -8.00 11.89 -6.33
N ARG A 200 -8.92 11.63 -5.38
CA ARG A 200 -9.79 12.66 -4.80
C ARG A 200 -9.05 13.57 -3.81
N SER A 201 -8.07 13.04 -3.09
CA SER A 201 -7.32 13.78 -2.07
C SER A 201 -6.17 14.59 -2.67
N GLN A 202 -5.53 14.11 -3.74
CA GLN A 202 -4.37 14.76 -4.36
C GLN A 202 -4.60 16.22 -4.79
N PRO A 203 -5.72 16.60 -5.46
CA PRO A 203 -5.96 18.01 -5.78
C PRO A 203 -6.19 18.83 -4.51
N THR A 204 -6.83 18.26 -3.50
CA THR A 204 -7.04 18.92 -2.20
C THR A 204 -5.70 19.21 -1.51
N PHE A 205 -4.78 18.24 -1.48
CA PHE A 205 -3.44 18.43 -0.94
C PHE A 205 -2.64 19.46 -1.75
N ALA A 206 -2.64 19.37 -3.08
CA ALA A 206 -1.91 20.32 -3.93
C ALA A 206 -2.41 21.77 -3.74
N ILE A 207 -3.74 21.96 -3.72
CA ILE A 207 -4.36 23.27 -3.47
C ILE A 207 -4.07 23.74 -2.05
N ALA A 208 -4.20 22.87 -1.03
CA ALA A 208 -3.94 23.21 0.35
C ALA A 208 -2.48 23.63 0.58
N THR A 209 -1.50 22.88 0.03
CA THR A 209 -0.08 23.24 0.08
C THR A 209 0.16 24.59 -0.59
N LEU A 210 -0.37 24.81 -1.80
CA LEU A 210 -0.22 26.08 -2.50
C LEU A 210 -0.80 27.25 -1.69
N VAL A 211 -2.02 27.10 -1.17
CA VAL A 211 -2.71 28.15 -0.39
C VAL A 211 -1.97 28.40 0.92
N LEU A 212 -1.64 27.36 1.69
CA LEU A 212 -1.00 27.52 3.00
C LEU A 212 0.41 28.09 2.88
N SER A 213 1.22 27.60 1.95
CA SER A 213 2.54 28.15 1.66
C SER A 213 2.46 29.60 1.18
N SER A 214 1.47 29.92 0.33
CA SER A 214 1.25 31.29 -0.13
C SER A 214 0.79 32.22 1.00
N LEU A 215 -0.08 31.77 1.89
CA LEU A 215 -0.53 32.53 3.06
C LEU A 215 0.62 32.73 4.06
N ALA A 216 1.44 31.71 4.31
CA ALA A 216 2.62 31.82 5.16
C ALA A 216 3.63 32.83 4.57
N ALA A 217 3.91 32.73 3.26
CA ALA A 217 4.76 33.68 2.56
C ALA A 217 4.16 35.10 2.59
N LEU A 218 2.85 35.26 2.37
CA LEU A 218 2.18 36.56 2.43
C LEU A 218 2.18 37.13 3.87
N ALA A 219 2.04 36.30 4.89
CA ALA A 219 2.12 36.72 6.28
C ALA A 219 3.55 37.19 6.64
N PHE A 220 4.57 36.52 6.11
CA PHE A 220 5.97 36.84 6.34
C PHE A 220 6.41 38.09 5.58
N TYR A 221 6.18 38.13 4.27
CA TYR A 221 6.60 39.22 3.39
C TYR A 221 5.66 40.41 3.37
N ARG A 222 4.37 40.20 3.69
CA ARG A 222 3.29 41.21 3.58
C ARG A 222 3.25 41.89 2.21
N SER A 223 3.67 41.20 1.16
CA SER A 223 3.75 41.72 -0.22
C SER A 223 3.38 40.65 -1.23
N TRP A 224 2.40 40.97 -2.09
CA TRP A 224 1.99 40.12 -3.20
C TRP A 224 3.10 39.96 -4.26
N SER A 225 3.92 40.99 -4.47
CA SER A 225 5.04 40.94 -5.41
C SER A 225 6.11 39.95 -4.94
N ALA A 226 6.39 39.94 -3.64
CA ALA A 226 7.31 38.98 -3.02
C ALA A 226 6.83 37.53 -3.22
N LEU A 227 5.54 37.27 -2.97
CA LEU A 227 4.93 35.95 -3.19
C LEU A 227 5.04 35.49 -4.65
N LEU A 228 4.77 36.37 -5.62
CA LEU A 228 4.85 36.00 -7.03
C LEU A 228 6.29 35.73 -7.46
N ILE A 229 7.24 36.57 -7.03
CA ILE A 229 8.67 36.38 -7.35
C ILE A 229 9.19 35.07 -6.75
N SER A 230 8.79 34.74 -5.52
CA SER A 230 9.22 33.49 -4.88
C SER A 230 8.44 32.25 -5.31
N GLY A 231 7.24 32.40 -5.88
CA GLY A 231 6.38 31.29 -6.28
C GLY A 231 6.49 30.88 -7.75
N ILE A 232 6.76 31.81 -8.67
CA ILE A 232 6.83 31.52 -10.11
C ILE A 232 7.97 30.55 -10.42
N GLY A 233 9.16 30.76 -9.85
CA GLY A 233 10.32 29.89 -10.07
C GLY A 233 10.07 28.42 -9.73
N PRO A 234 9.52 28.13 -8.53
CA PRO A 234 9.14 26.78 -8.15
C PRO A 234 8.06 26.15 -9.03
N VAL A 235 7.07 26.93 -9.48
CA VAL A 235 6.04 26.44 -10.41
C VAL A 235 6.65 26.07 -11.77
N LEU A 236 7.57 26.89 -12.29
CA LEU A 236 8.29 26.56 -13.52
C LEU A 236 9.16 25.32 -13.33
N GLY A 237 9.82 25.18 -12.18
CA GLY A 237 10.60 24.01 -11.80
C GLY A 237 9.75 22.74 -11.77
N LEU A 238 8.54 22.84 -11.20
CA LEU A 238 7.58 21.75 -11.16
C LEU A 238 7.13 21.32 -12.57
N ILE A 239 6.76 22.28 -13.43
CA ILE A 239 6.40 22.00 -14.83
C ILE A 239 7.57 21.31 -15.54
N CYS A 240 8.78 21.82 -15.34
CA CYS A 240 9.97 21.22 -15.95
C CYS A 240 10.22 19.79 -15.45
N THR A 241 10.03 19.57 -14.15
CA THR A 241 10.18 18.26 -13.52
C THR A 241 9.18 17.26 -14.09
N MET A 242 7.89 17.57 -14.01
CA MET A 242 6.82 16.68 -14.50
C MET A 242 6.96 16.39 -16.00
N GLY A 243 7.31 17.43 -16.76
CA GLY A 243 7.60 17.29 -18.18
C GLY A 243 8.77 16.36 -18.48
N LEU A 244 9.87 16.49 -17.74
CA LEU A 244 11.04 15.62 -17.89
C LEU A 244 10.74 14.18 -17.47
N LEU A 245 9.94 13.96 -16.41
CA LEU A 245 9.48 12.62 -16.04
C LEU A 245 8.68 11.97 -17.17
N GLY A 246 7.79 12.73 -17.82
CA GLY A 246 7.05 12.26 -19.00
C GLY A 246 7.98 11.87 -20.16
N TRP A 247 9.00 12.69 -20.46
CA TRP A 247 10.01 12.36 -21.49
C TRP A 247 10.83 11.11 -21.16
N LEU A 248 11.15 10.91 -19.88
CA LEU A 248 11.89 9.73 -19.41
C LEU A 248 10.99 8.48 -19.30
N GLY A 249 9.69 8.60 -19.55
CA GLY A 249 8.74 7.51 -19.39
C GLY A 249 8.57 7.04 -17.95
N ILE A 250 8.89 7.90 -16.98
CA ILE A 250 8.73 7.59 -15.56
C ILE A 250 7.25 7.81 -15.19
N PRO A 251 6.52 6.74 -14.81
CA PRO A 251 5.10 6.87 -14.54
C PRO A 251 4.81 7.55 -13.20
N ILE A 252 3.64 8.16 -13.10
CA ILE A 252 3.06 8.64 -11.86
C ILE A 252 2.36 7.47 -11.16
N THR A 253 3.01 6.99 -10.11
CA THR A 253 2.55 6.01 -9.13
C THR A 253 1.98 6.69 -7.89
N PRO A 254 1.24 5.97 -7.01
CA PRO A 254 0.81 6.49 -5.70
C PRO A 254 1.93 7.15 -4.87
N ILE A 255 3.16 6.62 -4.91
CA ILE A 255 4.30 7.18 -4.17
C ILE A 255 4.85 8.44 -4.87
N THR A 256 5.05 8.39 -6.19
CA THR A 256 5.57 9.55 -6.96
C THR A 256 4.55 10.70 -7.07
N SER A 257 3.28 10.43 -6.78
CA SER A 257 2.21 11.43 -6.66
C SER A 257 2.51 12.55 -5.63
N ILE A 258 3.43 12.29 -4.69
CA ILE A 258 3.90 13.21 -3.63
C ILE A 258 5.02 14.15 -4.12
N VAL A 259 5.68 13.83 -5.25
CA VAL A 259 6.80 14.63 -5.79
C VAL A 259 6.41 16.09 -6.04
N PRO A 260 5.25 16.43 -6.66
CA PRO A 260 4.87 17.81 -6.93
C PRO A 260 4.85 18.75 -5.70
N PRO A 261 4.10 18.46 -4.62
CA PRO A 261 4.11 19.32 -3.44
C PRO A 261 5.49 19.39 -2.77
N LEU A 262 6.25 18.28 -2.76
CA LEU A 262 7.59 18.25 -2.18
C LEU A 262 8.55 19.17 -2.93
N VAL A 263 8.65 19.02 -4.25
CA VAL A 263 9.55 19.83 -5.09
C VAL A 263 9.17 21.31 -5.01
N PHE A 264 7.87 21.63 -5.00
CA PHE A 264 7.41 23.00 -4.84
C PHE A 264 7.91 23.64 -3.53
N VAL A 265 7.79 22.93 -2.41
CA VAL A 265 8.26 23.43 -1.10
C VAL A 265 9.77 23.65 -1.09
N VAL A 266 10.55 22.69 -1.60
CA VAL A 266 12.02 22.81 -1.72
C VAL A 266 12.43 24.02 -2.58
N GLY A 267 11.69 24.30 -3.65
CA GLY A 267 11.96 25.47 -4.49
C GLY A 267 11.60 26.77 -3.82
N MET A 268 10.49 26.76 -3.08
CA MET A 268 10.04 27.94 -2.35
C MET A 268 11.06 28.34 -1.29
N THR A 269 11.73 27.40 -0.62
CA THR A 269 12.79 27.72 0.36
C THR A 269 13.99 28.41 -0.29
N ASP A 270 14.47 27.92 -1.44
CA ASP A 270 15.58 28.57 -2.16
C ASP A 270 15.16 29.96 -2.68
N SER A 271 13.95 30.06 -3.22
CA SER A 271 13.39 31.31 -3.73
C SER A 271 13.25 32.37 -2.63
N VAL A 272 12.92 31.95 -1.40
CA VAL A 272 12.87 32.80 -0.21
C VAL A 272 14.25 33.37 0.10
N HIS A 273 15.31 32.55 0.10
CA HIS A 273 16.68 33.02 0.34
C HIS A 273 17.15 34.00 -0.72
N LEU A 274 16.93 33.70 -2.00
CA LEU A 274 17.21 34.59 -3.12
C LEU A 274 16.48 35.92 -2.98
N LEU A 275 15.20 35.88 -2.63
CA LEU A 275 14.38 37.07 -2.47
C LEU A 275 14.86 37.97 -1.32
N PHE A 276 15.27 37.39 -0.19
CA PHE A 276 15.83 38.15 0.93
C PHE A 276 17.12 38.88 0.54
N HIS A 277 18.00 38.21 -0.19
CA HIS A 277 19.25 38.82 -0.65
C HIS A 277 18.99 39.95 -1.66
N ILE A 278 18.03 39.77 -2.57
CA ILE A 278 17.58 40.82 -3.48
C ILE A 278 17.05 42.03 -2.69
N GLN A 279 16.23 41.80 -1.66
CA GLN A 279 15.73 42.88 -0.81
C GLN A 279 16.85 43.60 -0.06
N ASP A 280 17.87 42.88 0.41
CA ASP A 280 19.02 43.47 1.10
C ASP A 280 19.85 44.36 0.17
N GLU A 281 20.16 43.87 -1.04
CA GLU A 281 20.86 44.66 -2.06
C GLU A 281 20.07 45.91 -2.47
N LEU A 282 18.74 45.80 -2.62
CA LEU A 282 17.87 46.95 -2.88
C LEU A 282 17.87 47.96 -1.70
N ARG A 283 17.90 47.50 -0.45
CA ARG A 283 18.01 48.37 0.75
C ARG A 283 19.34 49.10 0.81
N ARG A 284 20.42 48.49 0.29
CA ARG A 284 21.75 49.12 0.14
C ARG A 284 21.79 50.18 -0.98
N GLY A 285 20.66 50.46 -1.64
CA GLY A 285 20.54 51.49 -2.67
C GLY A 285 20.95 51.05 -4.07
N ARG A 286 21.12 49.73 -4.30
CA ARG A 286 21.47 49.19 -5.62
C ARG A 286 20.28 49.23 -6.58
N SER A 287 20.59 49.33 -7.88
CA SER A 287 19.57 49.20 -8.93
C SER A 287 19.02 47.77 -8.96
N HIS A 288 17.80 47.57 -9.48
CA HIS A 288 17.20 46.22 -9.61
C HIS A 288 18.07 45.26 -10.43
N GLN A 289 18.78 45.75 -11.45
CA GLN A 289 19.70 44.94 -12.24
C GLN A 289 20.95 44.57 -11.46
N GLU A 290 21.55 45.51 -10.73
CA GLU A 290 22.69 45.23 -9.87
C GLU A 290 22.31 44.25 -8.76
N ALA A 291 21.18 44.45 -8.09
CA ALA A 291 20.69 43.56 -7.05
C ALA A 291 20.49 42.12 -7.57
N ALA A 292 19.90 41.98 -8.77
CA ALA A 292 19.72 40.67 -9.40
C ALA A 292 21.06 40.00 -9.75
N MET A 293 22.01 40.75 -10.32
CA MET A 293 23.32 40.22 -10.72
C MET A 293 24.16 39.83 -9.49
N ASN A 294 24.23 40.70 -8.50
CA ASN A 294 24.94 40.45 -7.24
C ASN A 294 24.37 39.22 -6.54
N THR A 295 23.04 39.16 -6.42
CA THR A 295 22.37 38.00 -5.83
C THR A 295 22.72 36.71 -6.57
N PHE A 296 22.63 36.69 -7.90
CA PHE A 296 23.00 35.50 -8.66
C PHE A 296 24.46 35.09 -8.39
N SER A 297 25.38 36.06 -8.43
CA SER A 297 26.81 35.80 -8.26
C SER A 297 27.20 35.32 -6.85
N GLU A 298 26.47 35.75 -5.82
CA GLU A 298 26.75 35.41 -4.43
C GLU A 298 25.99 34.16 -3.97
N MET A 299 24.77 33.93 -4.48
CA MET A 299 23.88 32.86 -4.03
C MET A 299 23.97 31.56 -4.85
N TRP A 300 24.57 31.56 -6.05
CA TRP A 300 24.62 30.34 -6.87
C TRP A 300 25.41 29.20 -6.22
N VAL A 301 26.50 29.50 -5.50
CA VAL A 301 27.26 28.46 -4.78
C VAL A 301 26.49 27.98 -3.54
N PRO A 302 26.04 28.84 -2.61
CA PRO A 302 25.28 28.38 -1.44
C PRO A 302 24.02 27.58 -1.82
N CYS A 303 23.17 28.12 -2.69
CA CYS A 303 21.95 27.42 -3.12
C CYS A 303 22.25 26.19 -3.99
N GLY A 304 23.33 26.22 -4.78
CA GLY A 304 23.76 25.07 -5.57
C GLY A 304 24.20 23.92 -4.68
N LEU A 305 24.92 24.21 -3.60
CA LEU A 305 25.34 23.22 -2.62
C LEU A 305 24.15 22.63 -1.86
N THR A 306 23.18 23.44 -1.43
CA THR A 306 21.96 22.93 -0.76
C THR A 306 21.18 22.01 -1.68
N SER A 307 20.88 22.46 -2.90
CA SER A 307 20.18 21.68 -3.90
C SER A 307 20.92 20.39 -4.30
N LEU A 308 22.25 20.44 -4.39
CA LEU A 308 23.07 19.25 -4.63
C LEU A 308 22.98 18.25 -3.46
N THR A 309 23.11 18.71 -2.21
CA THR A 309 22.98 17.82 -1.04
C THR A 309 21.60 17.20 -0.93
N THR A 310 20.53 17.95 -1.21
CA THR A 310 19.16 17.42 -1.24
C THR A 310 18.96 16.43 -2.39
N SER A 311 19.48 16.72 -3.59
CA SER A 311 19.39 15.81 -4.73
C SER A 311 20.15 14.50 -4.47
N MET A 312 21.33 14.58 -3.85
CA MET A 312 22.09 13.40 -3.43
C MET A 312 21.35 12.61 -2.33
N GLY A 313 20.70 13.30 -1.39
CA GLY A 313 19.87 12.68 -0.36
C GLY A 313 18.69 11.89 -0.95
N PHE A 314 18.07 12.38 -2.04
CA PHE A 314 17.06 11.62 -2.77
C PHE A 314 17.64 10.51 -3.65
N ALA A 315 18.83 10.73 -4.24
CA ALA A 315 19.49 9.74 -5.08
C ALA A 315 19.91 8.48 -4.31
N THR A 316 20.13 8.55 -3.00
CA THR A 316 20.41 7.35 -2.19
C THR A 316 19.25 6.38 -2.16
N LEU A 317 18.00 6.86 -2.29
CA LEU A 317 16.82 6.01 -2.42
C LEU A 317 16.86 5.14 -3.68
N MET A 318 17.75 5.42 -4.64
CA MET A 318 17.94 4.53 -5.80
C MET A 318 18.48 3.15 -5.42
N LEU A 319 19.11 3.04 -4.25
CA LEU A 319 19.74 1.82 -3.76
C LEU A 319 18.73 0.88 -3.09
N THR A 320 17.50 1.33 -2.85
CA THR A 320 16.42 0.45 -2.39
C THR A 320 16.07 -0.56 -3.50
N PRO A 321 15.76 -1.82 -3.15
CA PRO A 321 15.27 -2.79 -4.12
C PRO A 321 13.81 -2.54 -4.52
N LEU A 322 13.07 -1.70 -3.77
CA LEU A 322 11.70 -1.38 -4.13
C LEU A 322 11.63 -0.39 -5.29
N GLU A 323 11.07 -0.83 -6.42
CA GLU A 323 10.98 -0.02 -7.64
C GLU A 323 10.22 1.29 -7.43
N ALA A 324 9.14 1.25 -6.64
CA ALA A 324 8.32 2.43 -6.37
C ALA A 324 9.08 3.53 -5.59
N VAL A 325 9.90 3.15 -4.61
CA VAL A 325 10.72 4.11 -3.83
C VAL A 325 11.93 4.58 -4.64
N ARG A 326 12.56 3.69 -5.42
CA ARG A 326 13.63 4.04 -6.35
C ARG A 326 13.19 5.13 -7.34
N THR A 327 12.02 4.93 -7.95
CA THR A 327 11.45 5.86 -8.92
C THR A 327 11.10 7.20 -8.27
N PHE A 328 10.56 7.17 -7.05
CA PHE A 328 10.35 8.38 -6.24
C PHE A 328 11.64 9.14 -5.94
N GLY A 329 12.72 8.44 -5.56
CA GLY A 329 14.03 9.04 -5.32
C GLY A 329 14.60 9.74 -6.56
N ILE A 330 14.55 9.06 -7.72
CA ILE A 330 14.98 9.64 -9.01
C ILE A 330 14.15 10.89 -9.33
N ALA A 331 12.83 10.81 -9.19
CA ALA A 331 11.94 11.92 -9.49
C ALA A 331 12.19 13.14 -8.58
N CYS A 332 12.42 12.92 -7.28
CA CYS A 332 12.76 13.99 -6.33
C CYS A 332 14.16 14.59 -6.58
N ALA A 333 15.14 13.77 -6.96
CA ALA A 333 16.49 14.23 -7.28
C ALA A 333 16.49 15.11 -8.54
N ILE A 334 15.84 14.64 -9.63
CA ILE A 334 15.63 15.42 -10.85
C ILE A 334 14.84 16.69 -10.53
N GLY A 335 13.77 16.56 -9.74
CA GLY A 335 12.92 17.68 -9.38
C GLY A 335 13.66 18.76 -8.63
N THR A 336 14.46 18.40 -7.64
CA THR A 336 15.29 19.35 -6.88
C THR A 336 16.32 20.04 -7.78
N ALA A 337 17.01 19.29 -8.64
CA ALA A 337 17.99 19.86 -9.56
C ALA A 337 17.36 20.80 -10.61
N MET A 338 16.22 20.43 -11.19
CA MET A 338 15.50 21.28 -12.14
C MET A 338 14.98 22.55 -11.47
N ASN A 339 14.50 22.41 -10.25
CA ASN A 339 13.95 23.50 -9.48
C ASN A 339 15.03 24.51 -9.07
N PHE A 340 16.23 24.05 -8.70
CA PHE A 340 17.39 24.92 -8.51
C PHE A 340 17.63 25.79 -9.76
N VAL A 341 17.68 25.17 -10.93
CA VAL A 341 17.92 25.88 -12.20
C VAL A 341 16.81 26.91 -12.46
N THR A 342 15.54 26.54 -12.33
CA THR A 342 14.43 27.46 -12.61
C THR A 342 14.33 28.58 -11.58
N VAL A 343 14.54 28.30 -10.30
CA VAL A 343 14.51 29.30 -9.21
C VAL A 343 15.68 30.28 -9.35
N MET A 344 16.90 29.77 -9.54
CA MET A 344 18.10 30.59 -9.66
C MET A 344 18.04 31.52 -10.87
N LEU A 345 17.42 31.08 -11.96
CA LEU A 345 17.20 31.94 -13.14
C LEU A 345 16.03 32.90 -12.94
N SER A 346 14.88 32.42 -12.49
CA SER A 346 13.64 33.21 -12.46
C SER A 346 13.61 34.28 -11.38
N ALA A 347 14.06 34.00 -10.15
CA ALA A 347 13.89 34.95 -9.04
C ALA A 347 14.66 36.27 -9.28
N PRO A 348 15.95 36.27 -9.65
CA PRO A 348 16.66 37.49 -10.01
C PRO A 348 16.07 38.19 -11.24
N LEU A 349 15.66 37.43 -12.27
CA LEU A 349 15.04 37.99 -13.48
C LEU A 349 13.74 38.73 -13.16
N LEU A 350 12.85 38.10 -12.40
CA LEU A 350 11.56 38.69 -12.03
C LEU A 350 11.73 39.93 -11.15
N ALA A 351 12.79 40.00 -10.33
CA ALA A 351 13.13 41.19 -9.57
C ALA A 351 13.55 42.39 -10.43
N THR A 352 13.92 42.20 -11.71
CA THR A 352 14.19 43.30 -12.66
C THR A 352 12.93 43.85 -13.33
N THR A 353 11.79 43.15 -13.20
CA THR A 353 10.52 43.49 -13.85
C THR A 353 9.69 44.46 -12.97
N PRO A 354 8.50 44.93 -13.42
CA PRO A 354 7.61 45.76 -12.59
C PRO A 354 7.19 45.09 -11.26
N LEU A 355 7.20 43.76 -11.19
CA LEU A 355 6.98 43.01 -9.95
C LEU A 355 8.07 43.37 -8.92
N GLY A 356 9.32 43.42 -9.35
CA GLY A 356 10.45 43.81 -8.51
C GLY A 356 10.31 45.22 -7.95
N ARG A 357 9.84 46.19 -8.74
CA ARG A 357 9.63 47.58 -8.29
C ARG A 357 8.61 47.71 -7.17
N ARG A 358 7.72 46.73 -7.01
CA ARG A 358 6.68 46.67 -5.96
C ARG A 358 7.10 45.77 -4.80
N LEU A 359 8.38 45.40 -4.70
CA LEU A 359 8.90 44.66 -3.55
C LEU A 359 8.84 45.52 -2.29
N GLY A 360 8.27 44.95 -1.23
CA GLY A 360 8.31 45.59 0.08
C GLY A 360 9.71 45.45 0.68
N LEU A 361 10.37 46.56 0.97
CA LEU A 361 11.70 46.57 1.61
C LEU A 361 11.64 46.50 3.14
N ARG A 362 10.49 46.14 3.73
CA ARG A 362 10.35 46.05 5.18
C ARG A 362 11.14 44.87 5.74
N GLU A 363 11.82 45.07 6.86
CA GLU A 363 12.41 43.95 7.62
C GLU A 363 11.31 43.13 8.29
N PRO A 364 11.17 41.83 7.97
CA PRO A 364 10.27 40.96 8.73
C PRO A 364 10.87 40.66 10.11
N GLY A 365 10.03 40.65 11.15
CA GLY A 365 10.30 39.89 12.37
C GLY A 365 11.33 40.43 13.38
N SER A 366 11.86 41.65 13.22
CA SER A 366 13.01 42.13 14.03
C SER A 366 12.81 42.04 15.56
N ARG A 367 11.59 42.25 16.09
CA ARG A 367 11.35 42.17 17.54
C ARG A 367 11.36 40.75 18.08
N PHE A 368 10.77 39.81 17.36
CA PHE A 368 10.74 38.40 17.77
C PHE A 368 12.11 37.76 17.57
N ALA A 369 12.77 38.02 16.44
CA ALA A 369 14.13 37.58 16.18
C ALA A 369 15.11 38.14 17.22
N ALA A 370 15.01 39.44 17.58
CA ALA A 370 15.85 40.03 18.63
C ALA A 370 15.55 39.46 20.02
N TRP A 371 14.29 39.14 20.32
CA TRP A 371 13.92 38.47 21.58
C TRP A 371 14.51 37.06 21.65
N LEU A 372 14.38 36.27 20.58
CA LEU A 372 14.98 34.94 20.48
C LEU A 372 16.51 35.00 20.59
N ALA A 373 17.16 35.92 19.88
CA ALA A 373 18.60 36.10 19.94
C ALA A 373 19.08 36.40 21.38
N ARG A 374 18.40 37.32 22.09
CA ARG A 374 18.71 37.61 23.50
C ARG A 374 18.51 36.41 24.41
N LEU A 375 17.49 35.61 24.17
CA LEU A 375 17.20 34.40 24.94
C LEU A 375 18.28 33.33 24.71
N VAL A 376 18.71 33.14 23.46
CA VAL A 376 19.77 32.20 23.09
C VAL A 376 21.12 32.68 23.63
N ASP A 377 21.51 33.93 23.41
CA ASP A 377 22.79 34.46 23.90
C ASP A 377 22.91 34.36 25.42
N GLY A 378 21.84 34.75 26.13
CA GLY A 378 21.82 34.74 27.60
C GLY A 378 21.75 33.36 28.23
N ARG A 379 21.28 32.33 27.51
CA ARG A 379 21.01 30.98 28.08
C ARG A 379 21.50 29.81 27.22
N HIS A 380 22.41 30.03 26.27
CA HIS A 380 22.86 29.01 25.30
C HIS A 380 23.29 27.69 25.95
N ARG A 381 24.00 27.72 27.09
CA ARG A 381 24.39 26.48 27.82
C ARG A 381 23.19 25.71 28.36
N VAL A 382 22.22 26.41 28.96
CA VAL A 382 21.02 25.79 29.53
C VAL A 382 20.16 25.20 28.41
N LEU A 383 20.01 25.91 27.30
CA LEU A 383 19.26 25.44 26.14
C LEU A 383 19.93 24.23 25.48
N ALA A 384 21.26 24.25 25.34
CA ALA A 384 22.01 23.11 24.79
C ALA A 384 21.89 21.86 25.68
N VAL A 385 22.03 22.01 27.00
CA VAL A 385 21.85 20.91 27.95
C VAL A 385 20.41 20.42 27.95
N ALA A 386 19.42 21.32 27.96
CA ALA A 386 18.02 20.95 27.91
C ALA A 386 17.67 20.20 26.61
N GLY A 387 18.17 20.64 25.46
CA GLY A 387 18.00 19.95 24.18
C GLY A 387 18.66 18.57 24.17
N ALA A 388 19.87 18.44 24.73
CA ALA A 388 20.57 17.16 24.84
C ALA A 388 19.83 16.19 25.78
N VAL A 389 19.32 16.68 26.92
CA VAL A 389 18.51 15.88 27.86
C VAL A 389 17.18 15.47 27.23
N ALA A 390 16.49 16.38 26.54
CA ALA A 390 15.25 16.07 25.84
C ALA A 390 15.46 14.99 24.76
N THR A 391 16.55 15.10 23.98
CA THR A 391 16.95 14.08 23.01
C THR A 391 17.21 12.74 23.69
N ALA A 392 18.03 12.73 24.75
CA ALA A 392 18.37 11.51 25.47
C ALA A 392 17.13 10.86 26.13
N ALA A 393 16.14 11.64 26.53
CA ALA A 393 14.87 11.16 27.07
C ALA A 393 13.94 10.56 25.99
N LEU A 394 14.05 11.00 24.73
CA LEU A 394 13.28 10.46 23.60
C LEU A 394 13.93 9.20 22.99
N LEU A 395 15.24 9.02 23.16
CA LEU A 395 15.98 7.87 22.62
C LEU A 395 15.39 6.50 23.01
N PRO A 396 14.94 6.23 24.26
CA PRO A 396 14.27 4.98 24.59
C PRO A 396 12.93 4.80 23.87
N CYS A 397 12.20 5.89 23.63
CA CYS A 397 10.93 5.84 22.88
C CYS A 397 11.19 5.46 21.43
N TRP A 398 12.22 6.05 20.81
CA TRP A 398 12.67 5.69 19.47
C TRP A 398 13.10 4.22 19.36
N LEU A 399 13.94 3.75 20.28
CA LEU A 399 14.41 2.34 20.31
C LEU A 399 13.27 1.34 20.56
N SER A 400 12.13 1.79 21.09
CA SER A 400 10.94 0.97 21.30
C SER A 400 10.00 0.90 20.10
N LEU A 401 10.21 1.74 19.08
CA LEU A 401 9.39 1.73 17.87
C LEU A 401 9.59 0.40 17.14
N ARG A 402 8.48 -0.27 16.84
CA ARG A 402 8.47 -1.48 16.01
C ARG A 402 7.74 -1.15 14.73
N ALA A 403 8.34 -1.55 13.61
CA ALA A 403 7.66 -1.63 12.34
C ALA A 403 6.49 -2.60 12.47
N ASP A 404 5.26 -2.11 12.33
CA ASP A 404 4.07 -2.95 12.21
C ASP A 404 3.34 -2.57 10.92
N ASN A 405 2.77 -3.56 10.27
CA ASN A 405 2.10 -3.40 8.97
C ASN A 405 0.78 -4.15 9.00
N ARG A 406 -0.34 -3.41 8.92
CA ARG A 406 -1.71 -3.93 8.98
C ARG A 406 -2.45 -3.56 7.71
N ALA A 407 -3.02 -4.57 7.04
CA ALA A 407 -3.82 -4.38 5.84
C ALA A 407 -5.00 -3.42 6.08
N GLY A 408 -5.63 -3.49 7.26
CA GLY A 408 -6.74 -2.62 7.63
C GLY A 408 -6.39 -1.14 7.78
N GLU A 409 -5.12 -0.78 8.04
CA GLU A 409 -4.71 0.62 8.25
C GLU A 409 -4.54 1.40 6.95
N PHE A 410 -4.32 0.71 5.82
CA PHE A 410 -4.29 1.36 4.50
C PHE A 410 -5.69 1.73 4.01
N LEU A 411 -6.73 1.21 4.66
CA LEU A 411 -8.10 1.47 4.28
C LEU A 411 -8.61 2.78 4.88
N PRO A 412 -9.38 3.58 4.10
CA PRO A 412 -10.11 4.70 4.64
C PRO A 412 -11.07 4.23 5.74
N GLN A 413 -11.05 4.89 6.90
CA GLN A 413 -11.81 4.51 8.10
C GLN A 413 -13.34 4.47 7.89
N ASN A 414 -13.85 5.04 6.79
CA ASN A 414 -15.27 5.09 6.43
C ASN A 414 -15.61 4.34 5.13
N SER A 415 -14.70 3.52 4.61
CA SER A 415 -14.95 2.73 3.39
C SER A 415 -15.76 1.46 3.69
N ASP A 416 -16.54 1.00 2.72
CA ASP A 416 -17.26 -0.27 2.83
C ASP A 416 -16.29 -1.44 3.00
N ALA A 417 -15.14 -1.41 2.30
CA ALA A 417 -14.09 -2.41 2.42
C ALA A 417 -13.53 -2.52 3.85
N ALA A 418 -13.33 -1.40 4.56
CA ALA A 418 -12.89 -1.38 5.95
C ALA A 418 -13.92 -2.01 6.89
N ARG A 419 -15.20 -1.66 6.73
CA ARG A 419 -16.30 -2.21 7.53
C ARG A 419 -16.39 -3.73 7.33
N VAL A 420 -16.34 -4.17 6.08
CA VAL A 420 -16.43 -5.60 5.74
C VAL A 420 -15.24 -6.38 6.28
N LEU A 421 -14.03 -5.85 6.14
CA LEU A 421 -12.82 -6.48 6.68
C LEU A 421 -12.94 -6.67 8.20
N ALA A 422 -13.31 -5.61 8.92
CA ALA A 422 -13.48 -5.66 10.37
C ALA A 422 -14.59 -6.64 10.81
N ALA A 423 -15.72 -6.65 10.11
CA ALA A 423 -16.83 -7.56 10.41
C ALA A 423 -16.45 -9.04 10.15
N THR A 424 -15.74 -9.31 9.06
CA THR A 424 -15.24 -10.65 8.71
C THR A 424 -14.23 -11.16 9.75
N GLU A 425 -13.36 -10.28 10.25
CA GLU A 425 -12.43 -10.63 11.32
C GLU A 425 -13.11 -11.00 12.64
N GLN A 426 -14.18 -10.28 12.99
CA GLN A 426 -14.90 -10.53 14.23
C GLN A 426 -15.78 -11.79 14.17
N GLN A 427 -16.35 -12.10 13.00
CA GLN A 427 -17.44 -13.08 12.88
C GLN A 427 -17.05 -14.37 12.12
N LEU A 428 -16.00 -14.34 11.30
CA LEU A 428 -15.61 -15.43 10.38
C LEU A 428 -14.12 -15.79 10.46
N GLY A 429 -13.44 -15.43 11.55
CA GLY A 429 -12.06 -15.85 11.81
C GLY A 429 -10.99 -15.15 10.97
N GLY A 430 -11.36 -14.15 10.17
CA GLY A 430 -10.43 -13.35 9.37
C GLY A 430 -10.75 -13.30 7.87
N ALA A 431 -10.32 -12.23 7.19
CA ALA A 431 -10.45 -12.11 5.74
C ALA A 431 -9.12 -12.31 4.98
N LEU A 432 -7.99 -12.29 5.69
CA LEU A 432 -6.68 -12.59 5.13
C LEU A 432 -6.47 -14.11 5.12
N GLN A 433 -5.46 -14.60 4.41
CA GLN A 433 -5.17 -16.04 4.35
C GLN A 433 -3.70 -16.31 4.69
N ALA A 434 -3.49 -17.30 5.55
CA ALA A 434 -2.22 -17.98 5.69
C ALA A 434 -2.23 -19.21 4.78
N GLN A 435 -1.27 -19.30 3.85
CA GLN A 435 -1.21 -20.40 2.88
C GLN A 435 0.13 -21.13 3.01
N VAL A 436 0.06 -22.46 3.01
CA VAL A 436 1.22 -23.34 2.93
C VAL A 436 1.09 -24.15 1.65
N MET A 437 2.03 -23.94 0.74
CA MET A 437 2.15 -24.77 -0.46
C MET A 437 2.95 -26.02 -0.11
N VAL A 438 2.38 -27.18 -0.40
CA VAL A 438 2.98 -28.49 -0.23
C VAL A 438 3.23 -29.08 -1.61
N GLN A 439 4.48 -29.37 -1.90
CA GLN A 439 4.88 -30.08 -3.12
C GLN A 439 5.43 -31.44 -2.72
N TRP A 440 4.85 -32.50 -3.27
CA TRP A 440 5.30 -33.87 -3.01
C TRP A 440 6.23 -34.37 -4.12
N SER A 441 6.97 -35.42 -3.79
CA SER A 441 7.80 -36.15 -4.75
C SER A 441 6.97 -36.99 -5.71
N ASP A 442 7.46 -37.22 -6.93
CA ASP A 442 6.76 -38.03 -7.95
C ASP A 442 6.39 -39.46 -7.48
N ASP A 443 7.13 -40.00 -6.50
CA ASP A 443 6.90 -41.33 -5.92
C ASP A 443 5.88 -41.37 -4.77
N ALA A 444 5.27 -40.24 -4.40
CA ALA A 444 4.39 -40.15 -3.24
C ALA A 444 3.05 -40.86 -3.47
N THR A 445 2.62 -41.67 -2.50
CA THR A 445 1.31 -42.31 -2.52
C THR A 445 0.20 -41.34 -2.08
N ALA A 446 -1.03 -41.53 -2.58
CA ALA A 446 -2.16 -40.69 -2.19
C ALA A 446 -2.41 -40.68 -0.68
N LYS A 447 -2.15 -41.81 0.01
CA LYS A 447 -2.22 -41.91 1.47
C LYS A 447 -1.20 -41.02 2.17
N GLU A 448 0.04 -41.05 1.72
CA GLU A 448 1.10 -40.17 2.24
C GLU A 448 0.76 -38.70 2.02
N VAL A 449 0.22 -38.34 0.85
CA VAL A 449 -0.25 -36.97 0.56
C VAL A 449 -1.30 -36.52 1.58
N VAL A 450 -2.35 -37.32 1.81
CA VAL A 450 -3.40 -36.94 2.76
C VAL A 450 -2.90 -36.88 4.20
N ASP A 451 -2.09 -37.85 4.64
CA ASP A 451 -1.55 -37.87 6.01
C ASP A 451 -0.59 -36.70 6.26
N THR A 452 0.25 -36.36 5.28
CA THR A 452 1.13 -35.19 5.37
C THR A 452 0.33 -33.89 5.33
N LEU A 453 -0.74 -33.78 4.52
CA LEU A 453 -1.61 -32.60 4.53
C LEU A 453 -2.28 -32.40 5.90
N ARG A 454 -2.74 -33.47 6.56
CA ARG A 454 -3.26 -33.41 7.94
C ARG A 454 -2.20 -32.96 8.95
N ALA A 455 -0.95 -33.42 8.80
CA ALA A 455 0.15 -32.97 9.64
C ALA A 455 0.37 -31.46 9.46
N VAL A 456 0.39 -30.97 8.22
CA VAL A 456 0.50 -29.52 7.93
C VAL A 456 -0.70 -28.74 8.49
N GLU A 457 -1.92 -29.25 8.35
CA GLU A 457 -3.12 -28.66 8.97
C GLU A 457 -2.96 -28.52 10.49
N SER A 458 -2.47 -29.56 11.18
CA SER A 458 -2.22 -29.50 12.62
C SER A 458 -1.18 -28.43 12.99
N GLU A 459 -0.15 -28.23 12.18
CA GLU A 459 0.86 -27.19 12.41
C GLU A 459 0.32 -25.78 12.17
N VAL A 460 -0.51 -25.59 11.13
CA VAL A 460 -1.19 -24.32 10.83
C VAL A 460 -2.23 -23.99 11.88
N ALA A 461 -2.98 -24.98 12.38
CA ALA A 461 -4.01 -24.80 13.42
C ALA A 461 -3.45 -24.32 14.77
N GLN A 462 -2.14 -24.45 15.01
CA GLN A 462 -1.48 -23.94 16.22
C GLN A 462 -1.25 -22.42 16.19
N LEU A 463 -1.43 -21.76 15.04
CA LEU A 463 -1.34 -20.30 14.94
C LEU A 463 -2.49 -19.64 15.71
N SER A 464 -2.18 -18.65 16.54
CA SER A 464 -3.15 -18.06 17.48
C SER A 464 -4.21 -17.17 16.80
N PHE A 465 -3.96 -16.78 15.57
CA PHE A 465 -4.73 -15.81 14.80
C PHE A 465 -5.44 -16.40 13.57
N THR A 466 -5.38 -17.71 13.36
CA THR A 466 -6.04 -18.38 12.23
C THR A 466 -7.31 -19.10 12.65
N SER A 467 -8.21 -19.24 11.68
CA SER A 467 -9.33 -20.18 11.72
C SER A 467 -8.86 -21.62 11.49
N LYS A 468 -9.81 -22.57 11.45
CA LYS A 468 -9.51 -23.97 11.12
C LYS A 468 -8.94 -24.04 9.69
N PRO A 469 -7.77 -24.66 9.48
CA PRO A 469 -7.21 -24.82 8.15
C PRO A 469 -8.10 -25.72 7.30
N VAL A 470 -8.06 -25.48 6.00
CA VAL A 470 -8.71 -26.26 4.97
C VAL A 470 -7.67 -26.74 3.99
N SER A 471 -7.70 -28.03 3.72
CA SER A 471 -6.98 -28.64 2.61
C SER A 471 -7.86 -29.67 1.89
N LEU A 472 -7.26 -30.39 0.96
CA LEU A 472 -7.86 -31.58 0.36
C LEU A 472 -8.30 -32.60 1.42
N ALA A 473 -7.54 -32.77 2.51
CA ALA A 473 -7.89 -33.70 3.57
C ALA A 473 -9.23 -33.33 4.22
N THR A 474 -9.46 -32.03 4.49
CA THR A 474 -10.76 -31.54 4.98
C THR A 474 -11.89 -31.79 3.98
N LEU A 475 -11.64 -31.59 2.68
CA LEU A 475 -12.64 -31.84 1.64
C LEU A 475 -13.05 -33.31 1.60
N LEU A 476 -12.08 -34.23 1.70
CA LEU A 476 -12.34 -35.68 1.74
C LEU A 476 -13.19 -36.09 2.95
N GLU A 477 -13.03 -35.41 4.09
CA GLU A 477 -13.84 -35.65 5.30
C GLU A 477 -15.30 -35.20 5.15
N THR A 478 -15.58 -34.24 4.25
CA THR A 478 -16.94 -33.74 4.00
C THR A 478 -17.73 -34.56 2.98
N LEU A 479 -17.13 -35.55 2.32
CA LEU A 479 -17.83 -36.37 1.35
C LEU A 479 -18.68 -37.45 2.05
N PRO A 480 -19.98 -37.61 1.71
CA PRO A 480 -20.84 -38.61 2.34
C PRO A 480 -20.33 -40.03 2.09
N THR A 481 -20.00 -40.77 3.16
CA THR A 481 -19.50 -42.14 3.10
C THR A 481 -20.63 -43.14 3.30
N GLU A 482 -20.78 -44.08 2.36
CA GLU A 482 -21.57 -45.31 2.57
C GLU A 482 -20.63 -46.47 2.97
N HIS A 483 -19.76 -46.29 3.99
CA HIS A 483 -18.95 -47.37 4.64
C HIS A 483 -17.49 -47.63 4.17
N GLY A 484 -16.74 -46.64 3.69
CA GLY A 484 -15.32 -46.84 3.33
C GLY A 484 -14.29 -46.33 4.34
N THR A 485 -13.16 -47.03 4.47
CA THR A 485 -11.94 -46.52 5.15
C THR A 485 -11.31 -45.39 4.34
N LEU A 486 -10.39 -44.63 4.94
CA LEU A 486 -9.59 -43.61 4.23
C LEU A 486 -8.97 -44.15 2.93
N GLU A 487 -8.65 -45.45 2.89
CA GLU A 487 -8.09 -46.16 1.72
C GLU A 487 -9.08 -46.24 0.54
N GLU A 488 -10.39 -46.43 0.77
CA GLU A 488 -11.40 -46.38 -0.31
C GLU A 488 -11.66 -44.94 -0.80
N GLN A 489 -11.52 -43.94 0.08
CA GLN A 489 -11.60 -42.52 -0.30
C GLN A 489 -10.40 -42.11 -1.18
N LEU A 490 -9.25 -42.73 -0.96
CA LEU A 490 -8.03 -42.53 -1.75
C LEU A 490 -8.09 -43.24 -3.11
N GLU A 491 -8.82 -44.36 -3.25
CA GLU A 491 -9.10 -44.97 -4.57
C GLU A 491 -10.01 -44.09 -5.43
N THR A 492 -10.85 -43.28 -4.79
CA THR A 492 -11.73 -42.29 -5.45
C THR A 492 -11.00 -40.97 -5.77
N PHE A 493 -9.73 -40.83 -5.39
CA PHE A 493 -8.94 -39.59 -5.56
C PHE A 493 -8.88 -39.13 -7.02
N ASP A 494 -8.75 -40.06 -7.96
CA ASP A 494 -8.77 -39.79 -9.41
C ASP A 494 -10.19 -39.55 -9.96
N GLU A 495 -11.23 -39.89 -9.19
CA GLU A 495 -12.64 -39.69 -9.56
C GLU A 495 -13.22 -38.38 -9.02
N ILE A 496 -12.48 -37.63 -8.19
CA ILE A 496 -12.94 -36.33 -7.69
C ILE A 496 -12.93 -35.34 -8.86
N PRO A 497 -14.09 -34.73 -9.21
CA PRO A 497 -14.14 -33.75 -10.28
C PRO A 497 -13.14 -32.61 -10.01
N GLU A 498 -12.37 -32.21 -11.02
CA GLU A 498 -11.43 -31.08 -10.93
C GLU A 498 -12.11 -29.81 -10.40
N GLU A 499 -13.41 -29.62 -10.67
CA GLU A 499 -14.22 -28.50 -10.18
C GLU A 499 -14.35 -28.45 -8.64
N ALA A 500 -14.29 -29.61 -7.98
CA ALA A 500 -14.41 -29.75 -6.52
C ALA A 500 -13.05 -29.57 -5.81
N THR A 501 -11.95 -29.93 -6.45
CA THR A 501 -10.57 -29.71 -5.95
C THR A 501 -9.95 -28.40 -6.44
N ALA A 502 -10.64 -27.70 -7.36
CA ALA A 502 -10.22 -26.43 -7.94
C ALA A 502 -9.80 -25.40 -6.87
N GLY A 503 -8.52 -25.04 -6.88
CA GLY A 503 -7.91 -24.06 -5.97
C GLY A 503 -7.33 -24.64 -4.67
N LEU A 504 -7.39 -25.95 -4.44
CA LEU A 504 -6.72 -26.63 -3.32
C LEU A 504 -5.63 -27.60 -3.78
N VAL A 505 -5.76 -28.20 -4.96
CA VAL A 505 -4.81 -29.18 -5.50
C VAL A 505 -4.56 -28.96 -6.98
N HIS A 506 -3.31 -29.14 -7.41
CA HIS A 506 -2.91 -29.15 -8.81
C HIS A 506 -2.12 -30.44 -9.09
N PHE A 507 -2.83 -31.45 -9.62
CA PHE A 507 -2.33 -32.82 -9.76
C PHE A 507 -1.13 -32.93 -10.71
N ASP A 508 -1.15 -32.22 -11.84
CA ASP A 508 -0.08 -32.25 -12.85
C ASP A 508 1.30 -31.81 -12.31
N SER A 509 1.31 -31.00 -11.26
CA SER A 509 2.55 -30.47 -10.67
C SER A 509 2.88 -31.07 -9.31
N GLY A 510 2.12 -32.07 -8.87
CA GLY A 510 2.29 -32.68 -7.56
C GLY A 510 2.21 -31.66 -6.41
N SER A 511 1.23 -30.75 -6.43
CA SER A 511 1.15 -29.64 -5.46
C SER A 511 -0.23 -29.47 -4.85
N ALA A 512 -0.30 -29.11 -3.56
CA ALA A 512 -1.53 -28.76 -2.85
C ALA A 512 -1.31 -27.56 -1.93
N ILE A 513 -2.40 -26.90 -1.56
CA ILE A 513 -2.41 -25.78 -0.62
C ILE A 513 -3.18 -26.18 0.63
N VAL A 514 -2.56 -25.92 1.78
CA VAL A 514 -3.26 -25.82 3.07
C VAL A 514 -3.45 -24.34 3.36
N ARG A 515 -4.71 -23.90 3.48
CA ARG A 515 -5.03 -22.49 3.73
C ARG A 515 -5.85 -22.33 5.00
N ALA A 516 -5.62 -21.26 5.73
CA ALA A 516 -6.44 -20.88 6.87
C ALA A 516 -6.76 -19.40 6.81
N SER A 517 -8.02 -19.02 7.06
CA SER A 517 -8.37 -17.61 7.22
C SER A 517 -7.65 -17.05 8.45
N MET A 518 -7.16 -15.82 8.35
CA MET A 518 -6.29 -15.16 9.31
C MET A 518 -6.84 -13.76 9.63
N ARG A 519 -6.82 -13.41 10.92
CA ARG A 519 -7.07 -12.04 11.39
C ARG A 519 -5.86 -11.14 11.15
N ASP A 520 -6.07 -9.86 10.84
CA ASP A 520 -5.00 -8.88 10.73
C ASP A 520 -4.45 -8.49 12.11
N VAL A 521 -3.50 -9.28 12.62
CA VAL A 521 -2.76 -8.99 13.85
C VAL A 521 -1.55 -8.08 13.63
N GLY A 522 -1.30 -7.67 12.38
CA GLY A 522 -0.10 -6.95 11.97
C GLY A 522 1.13 -7.83 11.79
N ALA A 523 2.03 -7.40 10.90
CA ALA A 523 3.28 -8.08 10.59
C ALA A 523 4.17 -8.31 11.83
N ALA A 524 4.20 -7.37 12.78
CA ALA A 524 5.06 -7.46 13.96
C ALA A 524 4.70 -8.64 14.88
N ALA A 525 3.41 -9.00 14.95
CA ALA A 525 2.92 -10.13 15.73
C ALA A 525 2.88 -11.43 14.90
N ALA A 526 2.54 -11.34 13.61
CA ALA A 526 2.39 -12.50 12.74
C ALA A 526 3.72 -13.15 12.33
N LEU A 527 4.73 -12.36 11.95
CA LEU A 527 5.99 -12.90 11.40
C LEU A 527 6.68 -13.89 12.34
N PRO A 528 6.84 -13.62 13.65
CA PRO A 528 7.45 -14.59 14.56
C PRO A 528 6.70 -15.93 14.67
N GLU A 529 5.38 -15.94 14.50
CA GLU A 529 4.60 -17.19 14.48
C GLU A 529 4.72 -17.92 13.13
N LEU A 530 4.75 -17.18 12.02
CA LEU A 530 4.98 -17.73 10.68
C LEU A 530 6.38 -18.34 10.55
N ASP A 531 7.41 -17.71 11.13
CA ASP A 531 8.79 -18.23 11.13
C ASP A 531 8.88 -19.50 11.99
N ARG A 532 8.12 -19.59 13.09
CA ARG A 532 8.00 -20.84 13.87
C ARG A 532 7.25 -21.93 13.11
N LEU A 533 6.24 -21.57 12.32
CA LEU A 533 5.56 -22.51 11.43
C LEU A 533 6.56 -23.07 10.41
N GLU A 534 7.34 -22.22 9.74
CA GLU A 534 8.38 -22.68 8.81
C GLU A 534 9.42 -23.57 9.47
N ALA A 535 9.86 -23.27 10.69
CA ALA A 535 10.78 -24.12 11.42
C ALA A 535 10.20 -25.54 11.66
N ARG A 536 8.91 -25.63 12.01
CA ARG A 536 8.19 -26.91 12.21
C ARG A 536 7.95 -27.64 10.89
N LEU A 537 7.61 -26.92 9.82
CA LEU A 537 7.52 -27.49 8.47
C LEU A 537 8.88 -28.02 7.98
N GLY A 538 9.98 -27.36 8.35
CA GLY A 538 11.34 -27.84 8.08
C GLY A 538 11.73 -29.09 8.87
N GLU A 539 11.04 -29.40 9.98
CA GLU A 539 11.14 -30.70 10.65
C GLU A 539 10.38 -31.78 9.88
N LEU A 540 9.17 -31.48 9.40
CA LEU A 540 8.39 -32.38 8.54
C LEU A 540 9.12 -32.68 7.22
N GLN A 541 9.78 -31.69 6.63
CA GLN A 541 10.58 -31.86 5.42
C GLN A 541 11.75 -32.83 5.61
N ARG A 542 12.34 -32.87 6.81
CA ARG A 542 13.38 -33.85 7.15
C ARG A 542 12.84 -35.28 7.24
N LEU A 543 11.56 -35.45 7.58
CA LEU A 543 10.88 -36.73 7.64
C LEU A 543 10.41 -37.23 6.26
N HIS A 544 10.18 -36.32 5.31
CA HIS A 544 9.77 -36.61 3.93
C HIS A 544 10.78 -36.06 2.90
N PRO A 545 11.90 -36.75 2.65
CA PRO A 545 12.91 -36.30 1.69
C PRO A 545 12.30 -36.13 0.29
N GLY A 546 12.59 -35.00 -0.38
CA GLY A 546 12.05 -34.69 -1.71
C GLY A 546 10.76 -33.87 -1.70
N TRP A 547 10.13 -33.69 -0.53
CA TRP A 547 8.98 -32.80 -0.39
C TRP A 547 9.46 -31.36 -0.13
N VAL A 548 8.65 -30.40 -0.53
CA VAL A 548 8.90 -28.96 -0.30
C VAL A 548 7.66 -28.35 0.33
N PHE A 549 7.87 -27.70 1.48
CA PHE A 549 6.84 -26.96 2.20
C PHE A 549 7.22 -25.49 2.19
N THR A 550 6.32 -24.63 1.75
CA THR A 550 6.59 -23.19 1.63
C THR A 550 5.43 -22.40 2.21
N VAL A 551 5.70 -21.60 3.24
CA VAL A 551 4.72 -20.61 3.73
C VAL A 551 4.71 -19.46 2.72
N THR A 552 3.57 -19.25 2.09
CA THR A 552 3.40 -18.32 0.97
C THR A 552 2.01 -17.68 1.03
N GLY A 553 1.57 -17.08 -0.07
CA GLY A 553 0.35 -16.33 -0.17
C GLY A 553 0.58 -14.83 0.01
N THR A 554 -0.37 -14.05 -0.54
CA THR A 554 -0.24 -12.59 -0.64
C THR A 554 0.02 -11.95 0.73
N THR A 555 -0.66 -12.38 1.80
CA THR A 555 -0.49 -11.82 3.14
C THR A 555 0.91 -12.05 3.72
N ALA A 556 1.40 -13.29 3.69
CA ALA A 556 2.71 -13.64 4.25
C ALA A 556 3.85 -12.90 3.52
N VAL A 557 3.79 -12.89 2.18
CA VAL A 557 4.77 -12.20 1.33
C VAL A 557 4.70 -10.68 1.53
N SER A 558 3.51 -10.09 1.64
CA SER A 558 3.35 -8.66 1.94
C SER A 558 3.91 -8.28 3.31
N TYR A 559 3.74 -9.12 4.34
CA TYR A 559 4.31 -8.86 5.67
C TYR A 559 5.84 -8.93 5.66
N ARG A 560 6.42 -9.96 5.02
CA ARG A 560 7.87 -10.10 4.88
C ARG A 560 8.48 -8.96 4.07
N THR A 561 7.89 -8.67 2.93
CA THR A 561 8.36 -7.61 2.02
C THR A 561 8.25 -6.26 2.70
N GLY A 562 7.12 -5.96 3.37
CA GLY A 562 6.95 -4.72 4.11
C GLY A 562 7.96 -4.54 5.24
N ASN A 563 8.25 -5.60 6.01
CA ASN A 563 9.24 -5.52 7.09
C ASN A 563 10.68 -5.38 6.55
N HIS A 564 11.04 -6.13 5.49
CA HIS A 564 12.33 -5.98 4.81
C HIS A 564 12.50 -4.57 4.24
N MET A 565 11.47 -4.02 3.60
CA MET A 565 11.48 -2.65 3.08
C MET A 565 11.80 -1.64 4.17
N ILE A 566 11.23 -1.77 5.37
CA ILE A 566 11.48 -0.83 6.47
C ILE A 566 12.93 -0.91 6.94
N ALA A 567 13.48 -2.11 7.05
CA ALA A 567 14.90 -2.30 7.37
C ALA A 567 15.82 -1.68 6.31
N GLU A 568 15.50 -1.88 5.03
CA GLU A 568 16.26 -1.34 3.91
C GLU A 568 16.16 0.18 3.80
N LEU A 569 14.96 0.76 4.00
CA LEU A 569 14.77 2.21 4.07
C LEU A 569 15.61 2.83 5.19
N THR A 570 15.68 2.17 6.34
CA THR A 570 16.53 2.60 7.47
C THR A 570 18.01 2.57 7.06
N SER A 571 18.47 1.51 6.39
CA SER A 571 19.84 1.42 5.90
C SER A 571 20.17 2.47 4.83
N SER A 572 19.24 2.76 3.92
CA SER A 572 19.36 3.79 2.89
C SER A 572 19.46 5.18 3.51
N LEU A 573 18.71 5.44 4.57
CA LEU A 573 18.72 6.71 5.29
C LEU A 573 20.05 6.93 6.02
N LEU A 574 20.60 5.89 6.64
CA LEU A 574 21.94 5.93 7.24
C LEU A 574 23.02 6.18 6.18
N LEU A 575 22.90 5.55 5.01
CA LEU A 575 23.80 5.79 3.89
C LEU A 575 23.70 7.23 3.38
N ALA A 576 22.48 7.77 3.27
CA ALA A 576 22.24 9.16 2.91
C ALA A 576 22.91 10.13 3.89
N ALA A 577 22.74 9.88 5.20
CA ALA A 577 23.40 10.67 6.24
C ALA A 577 24.93 10.61 6.12
N GLY A 578 25.50 9.44 5.83
CA GLY A 578 26.93 9.28 5.56
C GLY A 578 27.40 10.05 4.33
N LEU A 579 26.66 10.01 3.23
CA LEU A 579 27.00 10.71 1.99
C LEU A 579 26.89 12.25 2.14
N ILE A 580 25.85 12.72 2.84
CA ILE A 580 25.71 14.13 3.22
C ILE A 580 26.86 14.55 4.12
N PHE A 581 27.23 13.72 5.11
CA PHE A 581 28.38 14.00 5.98
C PHE A 581 29.69 14.14 5.19
N VAL A 582 29.97 13.22 4.26
CA VAL A 582 31.15 13.30 3.38
C VAL A 582 31.12 14.58 2.55
N SER A 583 29.95 14.92 1.99
CA SER A 583 29.76 16.13 1.20
C SER A 583 30.03 17.39 2.02
N LEU A 584 29.47 17.48 3.23
CA LEU A 584 29.70 18.59 4.17
C LEU A 584 31.16 18.67 4.62
N ALA A 585 31.82 17.52 4.84
CA ALA A 585 33.23 17.48 5.21
C ALA A 585 34.14 18.04 4.11
N VAL A 586 33.82 17.73 2.85
CA VAL A 586 34.52 18.29 1.68
C VAL A 586 34.24 19.80 1.55
N ILE A 587 32.98 20.22 1.67
CA ILE A 587 32.56 21.62 1.55
C ILE A 587 33.22 22.49 2.63
N PHE A 588 33.12 22.07 3.89
CA PHE A 588 33.70 22.81 5.03
C PHE A 588 35.20 22.63 5.16
N ARG A 589 35.80 21.72 4.39
CA ARG A 589 37.21 21.31 4.53
C ARG A 589 37.58 20.96 5.98
N SER A 590 36.61 20.44 6.74
CA SER A 590 36.73 20.20 8.17
C SER A 590 35.74 19.14 8.65
N LEU A 591 36.30 18.02 9.11
CA LEU A 591 35.53 16.93 9.71
C LEU A 591 34.80 17.37 10.99
N ARG A 592 35.40 18.29 11.76
CA ARG A 592 34.80 18.79 13.01
C ARG A 592 33.54 19.62 12.74
N LEU A 593 33.59 20.47 11.72
CA LEU A 593 32.43 21.28 11.33
C LEU A 593 31.33 20.41 10.72
N ALA A 594 31.71 19.41 9.90
CA ALA A 594 30.76 18.45 9.37
C ALA A 594 30.07 17.63 10.47
N LEU A 595 30.82 17.17 11.49
CA LEU A 595 30.25 16.45 12.65
C LEU A 595 29.29 17.35 13.44
N ALA A 596 29.67 18.60 13.70
CA ALA A 596 28.81 19.55 14.39
C ALA A 596 27.52 19.84 13.60
N ALA A 597 27.60 19.91 12.27
CA ALA A 597 26.45 20.10 11.39
C ALA A 597 25.58 18.85 11.25
N LEU A 598 26.13 17.66 11.49
CA LEU A 598 25.38 16.40 11.40
C LEU A 598 24.43 16.23 12.59
N ILE A 599 24.81 16.68 13.78
CA ILE A 599 24.02 16.50 15.01
C ILE A 599 22.58 17.04 14.85
N PRO A 600 22.35 18.31 14.48
CA PRO A 600 20.98 18.84 14.30
C PRO A 600 20.18 18.14 13.20
N ASN A 601 20.86 17.51 12.23
CA ASN A 601 20.22 16.78 11.14
C ASN A 601 19.88 15.34 11.53
N LEU A 602 20.56 14.75 12.52
CA LEU A 602 20.28 13.41 13.03
C LEU A 602 19.20 13.39 14.11
N LEU A 603 19.11 14.46 14.91
CA LEU A 603 18.12 14.59 15.99
C LEU A 603 16.66 14.39 15.55
N PRO A 604 16.20 14.89 14.38
CA PRO A 604 14.82 14.70 13.93
C PRO A 604 14.52 13.31 13.36
N PHE A 605 15.53 12.48 13.10
CA PHE A 605 15.31 11.07 12.68
C PHE A 605 15.03 10.15 13.87
N GLY A 606 15.35 10.60 15.09
CA GLY A 606 15.10 9.92 16.36
C GLY A 606 13.73 10.22 16.94
#